data_AF-A0A9D6XSN4-F1
#
_entry.id   AF-A0A9D6XSN4-F1
#
_cell.length_a   1.000
_cell.length_b   1.000
_cell.length_c   1.000
_cell.angle_alpha   90.00
_cell.angle_beta   90.00
_cell.angle_gamma   90.00
#
_symmetry.space_group_name_H-M   'P 1'
#
loop_
_entity.id
_entity.type
_entity.pdbx_description
1 polymer ?
#
loop_
_entity_poly.entity_id
_entity_poly.type
_entity_poly.pdbx_seq_one_letter_code
_entity_poly.pdbx_strand_id
1 'polypeptide(L)'
;MKRDWVITSLLLSLLAAPILAKTLAPLPAPAPKGESVGDFRQSWRVLEPISRRNLTIYPVVSALAADTSGYITLDEGTASGQVRIVERGQ
;
A
#
# COMPACT_ATOMS: atom_id res chain seq x y z
N MET A 1 -20.42 27.63 36.69
CA MET A 1 -21.39 26.87 35.88
C MET A 1 -21.33 27.19 34.38
N LYS A 2 -21.67 28.41 33.92
CA LYS A 2 -21.59 28.75 32.47
C LYS A 2 -20.16 28.68 31.90
N ARG A 3 -19.17 29.09 32.70
CA ARG A 3 -17.76 29.14 32.29
C ARG A 3 -17.14 27.74 32.15
N ASP A 4 -17.56 26.80 32.99
CA ASP A 4 -17.05 25.43 33.01
C ASP A 4 -17.52 24.64 31.77
N TRP A 5 -18.76 24.87 31.35
CA TRP A 5 -19.36 24.31 30.14
C TRP A 5 -18.68 24.81 28.85
N VAL A 6 -18.30 26.09 28.81
CA VAL A 6 -17.53 26.66 27.70
C VAL A 6 -16.15 26.02 27.59
N ILE A 7 -15.46 25.82 28.72
CA ILE A 7 -14.12 25.20 28.74
C ILE A 7 -14.19 23.74 28.30
N THR A 8 -15.20 22.98 28.74
CA THR A 8 -15.35 21.57 28.33
C THR A 8 -15.67 21.43 26.85
N SER A 9 -16.54 22.30 26.32
CA SER A 9 -16.87 22.32 24.88
C SER A 9 -15.64 22.68 24.02
N LEU A 10 -14.83 23.63 24.45
CA LEU A 10 -13.60 24.04 23.74
C LEU A 10 -12.56 22.91 23.72
N LEU A 11 -12.37 22.21 24.85
CA LEU A 11 -11.49 21.04 24.94
C LEU A 11 -11.96 19.89 24.04
N LEU A 12 -13.27 19.61 24.03
CA LEU A 12 -13.82 18.55 23.19
C LEU A 12 -13.67 18.87 21.69
N SER A 13 -13.86 20.13 21.31
CA SER A 13 -13.61 20.61 19.94
C SER A 13 -12.15 20.46 19.53
N LEU A 14 -11.21 20.77 20.43
CA LEU A 14 -9.77 20.66 20.17
C LEU A 14 -9.32 19.20 19.97
N LEU A 15 -9.91 18.26 20.70
CA LEU A 15 -9.65 16.82 20.53
C LEU A 15 -10.33 16.24 19.28
N ALA A 16 -11.48 16.78 18.85
CA ALA A 16 -12.21 16.30 17.68
C ALA A 16 -11.64 16.81 16.35
N ALA A 17 -10.99 17.99 16.35
CA ALA A 17 -10.40 18.61 15.17
C ALA A 17 -9.44 17.71 14.36
N PRO A 18 -8.47 16.97 14.95
CA PRO A 18 -7.57 16.11 14.17
C PRO A 18 -8.27 14.90 13.53
N ILE A 19 -9.36 14.42 14.13
CA ILE A 19 -10.15 13.30 13.58
C ILE A 19 -10.91 13.76 12.34
N LEU A 20 -11.57 14.92 12.43
CA LEU A 20 -12.31 15.50 11.31
C LEU A 20 -11.39 15.94 10.16
N ALA A 21 -10.18 16.42 10.47
CA ALA A 21 -9.17 16.75 9.46
C ALA A 21 -8.70 15.52 8.66
N LYS A 22 -8.64 14.33 9.30
CA LYS A 22 -8.25 13.09 8.62
C LYS A 22 -9.33 12.55 7.68
N THR A 23 -10.61 12.77 7.99
CA THR A 23 -11.72 12.32 7.12
C THR A 23 -11.92 13.23 5.90
N LEU A 24 -11.56 14.52 6.01
CA LEU A 24 -11.60 15.46 4.88
C LEU A 24 -10.31 15.48 4.05
N ALA A 25 -9.30 14.68 4.41
CA ALA A 25 -8.08 14.60 3.63
C ALA A 25 -8.44 14.13 2.20
N PRO A 26 -8.01 14.85 1.15
CA PRO A 26 -8.26 14.43 -0.21
C PRO A 26 -7.69 13.01 -0.40
N LEU A 27 -8.45 12.17 -1.10
CA LEU A 27 -7.97 10.83 -1.44
C LEU A 27 -6.60 10.98 -2.11
N PRO A 28 -5.64 10.07 -1.81
CA PRO A 28 -4.40 10.01 -2.56
C PRO A 28 -4.74 9.96 -4.05
N ALA A 29 -4.10 10.84 -4.83
CA ALA A 29 -4.26 10.79 -6.27
C ALA A 29 -3.90 9.37 -6.77
N PRO A 30 -4.65 8.81 -7.74
CA PRO A 30 -4.28 7.55 -8.36
C PRO A 30 -2.83 7.60 -8.84
N ALA A 31 -2.09 6.51 -8.63
CA ALA A 31 -0.74 6.41 -9.12
C ALA A 31 -0.73 6.60 -10.65
N PRO A 32 0.21 7.40 -11.21
CA PRO A 32 0.31 7.57 -12.65
C PRO A 32 0.55 6.21 -13.32
N LYS A 33 -0.05 6.01 -14.50
CA LYS A 33 0.12 4.77 -15.27
C LYS A 33 1.52 4.77 -15.89
N GLY A 34 2.24 3.66 -15.79
CA GLY A 34 3.49 3.48 -16.52
C GLY A 34 3.22 3.11 -17.97
N GLU A 35 3.92 3.74 -18.92
CA GLU A 35 3.73 3.51 -20.36
C GLU A 35 4.73 2.50 -20.92
N SER A 36 5.94 2.46 -20.35
CA SER A 36 7.01 1.56 -20.79
C SER A 36 7.68 0.82 -19.64
N VAL A 37 8.36 -0.29 -19.97
CA VAL A 37 9.23 -1.01 -19.03
C VAL A 37 10.35 -0.12 -18.48
N GLY A 38 10.80 0.88 -19.25
CA GLY A 38 11.80 1.85 -18.83
C GLY A 38 11.32 2.70 -17.65
N ASP A 39 10.08 3.19 -17.72
CA ASP A 39 9.49 4.05 -16.68
C ASP A 39 9.34 3.29 -15.36
N PHE A 40 8.89 2.03 -15.43
CA PHE A 40 8.80 1.16 -14.25
C PHE A 40 10.17 0.97 -13.60
N ARG A 41 11.20 0.60 -14.38
CA ARG A 41 12.55 0.39 -13.86
C ARG A 41 13.13 1.62 -13.17
N GLN A 42 12.87 2.81 -13.70
CA GLN A 42 13.31 4.08 -13.10
C GLN A 42 12.53 4.42 -11.82
N SER A 43 11.28 3.96 -11.70
CA SER A 43 10.42 4.20 -10.53
C SER A 43 10.61 3.18 -9.39
N TRP A 44 11.33 2.08 -9.63
CA TRP A 44 11.52 1.03 -8.64
C TRP A 44 12.38 1.49 -7.49
N ARG A 45 11.94 1.19 -6.28
CA ARG A 45 12.71 1.37 -5.05
C ARG A 45 12.60 0.15 -4.16
N VAL A 46 13.69 -0.17 -3.49
CA VAL A 46 13.76 -1.23 -2.49
C VAL A 46 13.32 -0.65 -1.15
N LEU A 47 12.40 -1.32 -0.46
CA LEU A 47 11.97 -0.96 0.88
C LEU A 47 12.82 -1.65 1.95
N GLU A 48 12.58 -1.30 3.20
CA GLU A 48 13.20 -1.97 4.34
C GLU A 48 12.93 -3.48 4.30
N PRO A 49 13.95 -4.30 4.63
CA PRO A 49 13.81 -5.74 4.59
C PRO A 49 12.86 -6.26 5.67
N ILE A 50 12.04 -7.23 5.30
CA ILE A 50 11.19 -7.98 6.23
C ILE A 50 11.90 -9.30 6.53
N SER A 51 12.38 -9.46 7.76
CA SER A 51 13.13 -10.65 8.18
C SER A 51 12.37 -11.50 9.19
N ARG A 52 12.32 -12.81 8.97
CA ARG A 52 11.90 -13.83 9.95
C ARG A 52 12.76 -15.08 9.82
N ARG A 53 13.38 -15.49 10.94
CA ARG A 53 14.26 -16.67 11.01
C ARG A 53 15.36 -16.60 9.94
N ASN A 54 15.40 -17.55 9.03
CA ASN A 54 16.35 -17.64 7.92
C ASN A 54 15.80 -17.07 6.60
N LEU A 55 14.67 -16.36 6.62
CA LEU A 55 14.08 -15.73 5.45
C LEU A 55 14.10 -14.20 5.58
N THR A 56 14.69 -13.53 4.60
CA THR A 56 14.66 -12.08 4.45
C THR A 56 14.09 -11.72 3.08
N ILE A 57 13.07 -10.88 3.07
CA ILE A 57 12.41 -10.38 1.85
C ILE A 57 12.77 -8.91 1.71
N TYR A 58 13.21 -8.50 0.52
CA TYR A 58 13.45 -7.10 0.16
C TYR A 58 12.35 -6.64 -0.78
N PRO A 59 11.28 -5.97 -0.28
CA PRO A 59 10.17 -5.58 -1.13
C PRO A 59 10.64 -4.55 -2.16
N VAL A 60 10.30 -4.77 -3.44
CA VAL A 60 10.53 -3.80 -4.51
C VAL A 60 9.18 -3.20 -4.88
N VAL A 61 9.07 -1.87 -4.87
CA VAL A 61 7.83 -1.16 -5.18
C VAL A 61 8.04 -0.15 -6.29
N SER A 62 6.98 0.11 -7.05
CA SER A 62 6.89 1.14 -8.07
C SER A 62 6.00 2.28 -7.57
N ALA A 63 6.29 3.52 -7.98
CA ALA A 63 5.35 4.64 -7.82
C ALA A 63 4.28 4.68 -8.93
N LEU A 64 4.43 3.86 -9.97
CA LEU A 64 3.54 3.77 -11.12
C LEU A 64 2.57 2.60 -10.97
N ALA A 65 1.34 2.80 -11.45
CA ALA A 65 0.36 1.73 -11.59
C ALA A 65 0.65 0.90 -12.85
N ALA A 66 0.65 -0.43 -12.69
CA ALA A 66 0.69 -1.39 -13.79
C ALA A 66 -0.72 -1.91 -14.09
N ASP A 67 -0.99 -2.18 -15.38
CA ASP A 67 -2.20 -2.89 -15.77
C ASP A 67 -2.04 -4.37 -15.43
N THR A 68 -2.82 -4.85 -14.46
CA THR A 68 -2.78 -6.24 -13.98
C THR A 68 -3.94 -7.08 -14.54
N SER A 69 -4.76 -6.53 -15.43
CA SER A 69 -5.94 -7.22 -15.96
C SER A 69 -5.60 -8.52 -16.72
N GLY A 70 -4.37 -8.62 -17.24
CA GLY A 70 -3.86 -9.82 -17.90
C GLY A 70 -3.16 -10.83 -16.98
N TYR A 71 -3.04 -10.57 -15.68
CA TYR A 71 -2.40 -11.48 -14.74
C TYR A 71 -3.43 -12.43 -14.12
N ILE A 72 -3.06 -13.70 -13.98
CA ILE A 72 -3.80 -14.70 -13.21
C ILE A 72 -3.19 -14.84 -11.82
N THR A 73 -3.99 -15.27 -10.85
CA THR A 73 -3.45 -15.63 -9.55
C THR A 73 -2.65 -16.93 -9.64
N LEU A 74 -1.73 -17.14 -8.70
CA LEU A 74 -0.97 -18.38 -8.63
C LEU A 74 -1.88 -19.60 -8.44
N ASP A 75 -2.93 -19.46 -7.64
CA ASP A 75 -3.89 -20.53 -7.37
C ASP A 75 -4.66 -20.92 -8.64
N GLU A 76 -5.16 -19.94 -9.40
CA GLU A 76 -5.81 -20.17 -10.70
C GLU A 76 -4.87 -20.83 -11.70
N GLY A 77 -3.63 -20.34 -11.80
CA GLY A 77 -2.62 -20.91 -12.70
C GLY A 77 -2.24 -22.35 -12.34
N THR A 78 -2.16 -22.67 -11.05
CA THR A 78 -1.82 -24.02 -10.58
C THR A 78 -3.01 -24.97 -10.75
N ALA A 79 -4.23 -24.53 -10.43
CA ALA A 79 -5.44 -25.33 -10.58
C ALA A 79 -5.77 -25.65 -12.05
N SER A 80 -5.49 -24.71 -12.96
CA SER A 80 -5.67 -24.91 -14.41
C SER A 80 -4.52 -25.66 -15.08
N GLY A 81 -3.42 -25.89 -14.38
CA GLY A 81 -2.20 -26.51 -14.93
C GLY A 81 -1.38 -25.59 -15.86
N GLN A 82 -1.75 -24.31 -15.97
CA GLN A 82 -0.99 -23.31 -16.75
C GLN A 82 0.34 -22.93 -16.08
N VAL A 83 0.43 -23.09 -14.76
CA VAL A 83 1.63 -22.79 -13.97
C VAL A 83 2.09 -24.04 -13.23
N ARG A 84 3.40 -24.31 -13.27
CA ARG A 84 4.06 -25.35 -12.47
C ARG A 84 5.14 -24.73 -11.60
N ILE A 85 5.06 -24.96 -10.30
CA ILE A 85 6.11 -24.56 -9.35
C ILE A 85 7.20 -25.63 -9.35
N VAL A 86 8.45 -25.20 -9.53
CA VAL A 86 9.63 -26.04 -9.39
C VAL A 86 10.59 -25.38 -8.43
N GLU A 87 11.07 -26.13 -7.44
CA GLU A 87 12.16 -25.68 -6.58
C GLU A 87 13.50 -26.05 -7.24
N ARG A 88 14.42 -25.10 -7.36
CA ARG A 88 15.77 -25.37 -7.85
C ARG A 88 16.69 -25.66 -6.67
N GLY A 89 17.28 -26.85 -6.64
CA GLY A 89 18.31 -27.22 -5.66
C GLY A 89 17.92 -28.31 -4.66
N GLN A 90 16.83 -29.04 -4.90
CA GLN A 90 16.53 -30.34 -4.30
C GLN A 90 16.43 -31.41 -5.38
#